data_AF-A0AAD1WIW3-F1
#
_entry.id   AF-A0AAD1WIW3-F1
#
_cell.length_a   1.000
_cell.length_b   1.000
_cell.length_c   1.000
_cell.angle_alpha   90.00
_cell.angle_beta   90.00
_cell.angle_gamma   90.00
#
_symmetry.space_group_name_H-M   'P 1'
#
loop_
_entity.id
_entity.type
_entity.pdbx_description
1 polymer ?
#
loop_
_entity_poly.entity_id
_entity_poly.type
_entity_poly.pdbx_seq_one_letter_code
_entity_poly.pdbx_strand_id
1 'polypeptide(L)'
;MRSKQAVGAITGFSLDSRSRYPSTERLGLATTKDAIPSRSKGQATAYMEENHEKQIRPRPASTNSEDPFCPFREHLTKLNSCWGYEKSCDKDQRFSNPTCDHVDFGWAKNAEDAQEIFWKQADFGYVKEKVAKTQILCRPHQQGDSLLACSSHLQHCRASNLYLDLRKPRRGSDRFKEYFFEEGEIGGHCDLDTNKLLSQGQRKSPLQSWFAELQKYSSLDFKPFEDGQCDIIIKKPTFFMKLDAGVNMYHHFCDFINLYITQHVNNSFSTDVQIIMWDTSFYGYGDLFSETWKAFTDYEITHLKEYDSKRLCVKDAVFALLPRMRYGLFYNTPLISNCRGTGLFRAFSQHVLHRLNINQNVLKEEKIRVTILTRSTEFRKILNLNELVHALEKVPLFKVQVVDYKYK
;
A
#
# COMPACT_ATOMS: atom_id res chain seq x y z
N MET A 1 -24.02 45.76 -6.57
CA MET A 1 -22.75 46.28 -7.10
C MET A 1 -21.76 45.14 -7.22
N ARG A 2 -21.35 44.81 -8.45
CA ARG A 2 -20.36 43.78 -8.77
C ARG A 2 -18.97 44.41 -8.71
N SER A 3 -18.03 43.81 -7.98
CA SER A 3 -16.59 44.03 -8.21
C SER A 3 -15.98 42.72 -8.72
N LYS A 4 -15.57 42.77 -9.99
CA LYS A 4 -14.67 41.82 -10.65
C LYS A 4 -13.23 42.14 -10.25
N GLN A 5 -12.38 41.10 -10.17
CA GLN A 5 -10.96 41.03 -10.57
C GLN A 5 -10.30 39.85 -9.80
N ALA A 6 -9.37 39.07 -10.32
CA ALA A 6 -8.84 38.87 -11.67
C ALA A 6 -8.15 37.49 -11.69
N VAL A 7 -8.27 36.80 -12.82
CA VAL A 7 -7.56 35.57 -13.14
C VAL A 7 -6.15 35.96 -13.61
N GLY A 8 -5.12 35.51 -12.88
CA GLY A 8 -3.72 35.64 -13.27
C GLY A 8 -3.23 34.38 -13.96
N ALA A 9 -3.16 34.41 -15.30
CA ALA A 9 -2.46 33.42 -16.10
C ALA A 9 -0.95 33.70 -16.01
N ILE A 10 -0.15 32.68 -15.66
CA ILE A 10 1.30 32.72 -15.80
C ILE A 10 1.64 31.95 -17.07
N THR A 11 1.81 32.70 -18.15
CA THR A 11 2.47 32.28 -19.39
C THR A 11 3.95 32.68 -19.31
N GLY A 12 4.86 31.76 -19.62
CA GLY A 12 6.23 32.11 -20.00
C GLY A 12 7.31 31.20 -19.42
N PHE A 13 7.63 30.12 -20.12
CA PHE A 13 9.01 29.64 -20.20
C PHE A 13 9.32 29.29 -21.65
N SER A 14 10.21 30.10 -22.22
CA SER A 14 10.81 29.96 -23.53
C SER A 14 11.77 28.77 -23.52
N LEU A 15 11.65 27.86 -24.47
CA LEU A 15 12.67 26.86 -24.79
C LEU A 15 13.25 27.20 -26.15
N ASP A 16 14.36 27.94 -26.14
CA ASP A 16 15.31 27.99 -27.24
C ASP A 16 16.44 27.00 -26.90
N SER A 17 16.55 25.92 -27.67
CA SER A 17 17.79 25.15 -27.75
C SER A 17 17.88 24.44 -29.11
N ARG A 18 18.47 25.17 -30.06
CA ARG A 18 19.16 24.55 -31.20
C ARG A 18 20.26 23.62 -30.66
N SER A 19 20.18 22.33 -30.97
CA SER A 19 21.35 21.45 -30.97
C SER A 19 21.22 20.44 -32.10
N ARG A 20 22.31 20.34 -32.86
CA ARG A 20 22.44 19.67 -34.16
C ARG A 20 22.43 18.16 -34.00
N TYR A 21 21.71 17.47 -34.88
CA TYR A 21 21.94 16.05 -35.17
C TYR A 21 23.21 15.89 -36.03
N PRO A 22 24.14 14.99 -35.70
CA PRO A 22 25.05 14.44 -36.68
C PRO A 22 24.41 13.23 -37.37
N SER A 23 24.67 13.19 -38.66
CA SER A 23 24.28 12.22 -39.67
C SER A 23 24.71 10.78 -39.40
N THR A 24 23.85 9.88 -39.88
CA THR A 24 24.10 8.54 -40.43
C THR A 24 25.57 8.17 -40.69
N GLU A 25 26.03 7.09 -40.06
CA GLU A 25 27.10 6.24 -40.59
C GLU A 25 26.71 4.76 -40.50
N ARG A 26 26.97 4.06 -41.60
CA ARG A 26 26.73 2.63 -41.84
C ARG A 26 27.81 1.79 -41.16
N LEU A 27 27.42 0.74 -40.46
CA LEU A 27 28.20 -0.48 -40.19
C LEU A 27 27.15 -1.60 -40.12
N GLY A 28 27.02 -2.50 -41.10
CA GLY A 28 28.03 -3.48 -41.51
C GLY A 28 27.57 -4.84 -40.98
N LEU A 29 26.83 -5.61 -41.80
CA LEU A 29 26.46 -6.99 -41.50
C LEU A 29 27.74 -7.82 -41.33
N ALA A 30 27.92 -8.44 -40.16
CA ALA A 30 28.84 -9.55 -39.96
C ALA A 30 28.04 -10.73 -39.40
N THR A 31 27.88 -11.74 -40.24
CA THR A 31 27.37 -13.06 -39.89
C THR A 31 28.43 -13.83 -39.12
N THR A 32 28.15 -14.17 -37.86
CA THR A 32 28.83 -15.26 -37.15
C THR A 32 27.78 -16.21 -36.59
N LYS A 33 27.72 -17.40 -37.20
CA LYS A 33 27.09 -18.59 -36.64
C LYS A 33 27.98 -19.04 -35.49
N ASP A 34 27.50 -18.92 -34.26
CA ASP A 34 28.03 -19.69 -33.14
C ASP A 34 26.90 -20.07 -32.18
N ALA A 35 27.03 -21.28 -31.66
CA ALA A 35 25.96 -22.11 -31.12
C ALA A 35 25.25 -21.52 -29.89
N ILE A 36 23.91 -21.59 -29.92
CA ILE A 36 23.05 -21.38 -28.74
C ILE A 36 23.15 -22.66 -27.88
N PRO A 37 23.68 -22.62 -26.64
CA PRO A 37 23.63 -23.78 -25.76
C PRO A 37 22.18 -23.97 -25.31
N SER A 38 21.65 -25.17 -25.51
CA SER A 38 20.37 -25.62 -24.98
C SER A 38 20.33 -25.45 -23.45
N ARG A 39 19.71 -24.38 -22.96
CA ARG A 39 19.39 -24.23 -21.53
C ARG A 39 18.25 -25.19 -21.18
N SER A 40 18.59 -26.14 -20.32
CA SER A 40 17.73 -27.21 -19.84
C SER A 40 16.52 -26.66 -19.07
N LYS A 41 15.39 -27.38 -19.18
CA LYS A 41 14.09 -27.14 -18.54
C LYS A 41 14.12 -27.03 -17.00
N GLY A 42 15.28 -27.17 -16.35
CA GLY A 42 15.43 -27.18 -14.89
C GLY A 42 15.76 -25.83 -14.24
N GLN A 43 16.13 -24.77 -14.99
CA GLN A 43 16.50 -23.48 -14.39
C GLN A 43 15.29 -22.55 -14.10
N ALA A 44 14.18 -22.68 -14.83
CA ALA A 44 13.00 -21.83 -14.62
C ALA A 44 12.13 -22.31 -13.45
N THR A 45 12.08 -23.62 -13.19
CA THR A 45 11.45 -24.20 -12.00
C THR A 45 12.25 -23.85 -10.74
N ALA A 46 13.58 -23.93 -10.80
CA ALA A 46 14.45 -23.51 -9.71
C ALA A 46 14.32 -22.01 -9.38
N TYR A 47 14.14 -21.13 -10.39
CA TYR A 47 13.97 -19.69 -10.17
C TYR A 47 12.63 -19.32 -9.50
N MET A 48 11.59 -20.13 -9.71
CA MET A 48 10.29 -19.97 -9.07
C MET A 48 10.31 -20.56 -7.66
N GLU A 49 10.91 -21.73 -7.47
CA GLU A 49 11.05 -22.42 -6.17
C GLU A 49 11.98 -21.66 -5.20
N GLU A 50 13.12 -21.13 -5.67
CA GLU A 50 14.07 -20.37 -4.84
C GLU A 50 13.50 -19.00 -4.39
N ASN A 51 12.52 -18.46 -5.13
CA ASN A 51 11.76 -17.26 -4.72
C ASN A 51 10.52 -17.60 -3.87
N HIS A 52 9.97 -18.82 -4.01
CA HIS A 52 8.93 -19.38 -3.14
C HIS A 52 9.47 -19.61 -1.72
N GLU A 53 10.73 -20.05 -1.61
CA GLU A 53 11.43 -20.25 -0.34
C GLU A 53 11.60 -18.94 0.45
N LYS A 54 11.70 -17.78 -0.21
CA LYS A 54 12.00 -16.48 0.44
C LYS A 54 10.76 -15.73 0.97
N GLN A 55 9.54 -16.22 0.72
CA GLN A 55 8.29 -15.50 0.99
C GLN A 55 7.61 -15.85 2.31
N ILE A 56 8.06 -16.89 3.02
CA ILE A 56 7.38 -17.34 4.24
C ILE A 56 7.96 -16.62 5.46
N ARG A 57 7.57 -15.35 5.62
CA ARG A 57 7.37 -14.74 6.94
C ARG A 57 6.18 -13.79 6.92
N PRO A 58 5.01 -14.27 7.34
CA PRO A 58 4.36 -13.79 8.55
C PRO A 58 5.06 -14.44 9.74
N ARG A 59 5.16 -13.80 10.90
CA ARG A 59 4.88 -14.57 12.12
C ARG A 59 3.36 -14.67 12.14
N PRO A 60 2.75 -15.83 11.87
CA PRO A 60 1.39 -16.03 12.35
C PRO A 60 1.47 -15.85 13.86
N ALA A 61 0.47 -15.17 14.42
CA ALA A 61 0.09 -15.51 15.78
C ALA A 61 -0.08 -17.05 15.77
N SER A 62 0.83 -17.75 16.46
CA SER A 62 0.90 -19.21 16.60
C SER A 62 0.97 -20.08 15.33
N THR A 63 2.02 -19.99 14.51
CA THR A 63 2.56 -21.22 13.91
C THR A 63 3.90 -21.49 14.57
N ASN A 64 3.86 -22.34 15.60
CA ASN A 64 5.08 -22.89 16.17
C ASN A 64 5.85 -23.58 15.04
N SER A 65 7.14 -23.30 14.94
CA SER A 65 8.09 -24.10 14.15
C SER A 65 8.12 -25.59 14.56
N GLU A 66 7.41 -25.94 15.64
CA GLU A 66 7.20 -27.28 16.15
C GLU A 66 5.90 -27.95 15.66
N ASP A 67 5.04 -27.26 14.90
CA ASP A 67 3.84 -27.88 14.32
C ASP A 67 4.25 -28.94 13.28
N PRO A 68 3.97 -30.24 13.53
CA PRO A 68 4.31 -31.31 12.60
C PRO A 68 3.65 -31.17 11.22
N PHE A 69 2.55 -30.42 11.14
CA PHE A 69 1.73 -30.24 9.95
C PHE A 69 2.01 -28.92 9.22
N CYS A 70 3.00 -28.13 9.63
CA CYS A 70 3.37 -26.91 8.92
C CYS A 70 3.82 -27.26 7.49
N PRO A 71 3.05 -26.91 6.43
CA PRO A 71 3.36 -27.27 5.05
C PRO A 71 4.62 -26.56 4.52
N PHE A 72 5.19 -25.65 5.32
CA PHE A 72 6.36 -24.86 5.00
C PHE A 72 7.61 -25.25 5.81
N ARG A 73 7.54 -26.30 6.63
CA ARG A 73 8.61 -26.70 7.55
C ARG A 73 9.96 -26.91 6.87
N GLU A 74 9.98 -27.53 5.69
CA GLU A 74 11.19 -27.77 4.90
C GLU A 74 11.79 -26.47 4.33
N HIS A 75 10.96 -25.45 4.10
CA HIS A 75 11.39 -24.13 3.64
C HIS A 75 11.84 -23.24 4.80
N LEU A 76 11.40 -23.50 6.04
CA LEU A 76 11.77 -22.74 7.23
C LEU A 76 13.18 -23.06 7.76
N THR A 77 13.71 -24.26 7.48
CA THR A 77 15.00 -24.74 8.00
C THR A 77 16.23 -24.28 7.21
N LYS A 78 16.04 -23.61 6.06
CA LYS A 78 17.11 -23.17 5.14
C LYS A 78 17.22 -21.64 4.96
N LEU A 79 16.71 -20.83 5.89
CA LEU A 79 16.56 -19.38 5.65
C LEU A 79 17.66 -18.54 6.31
N ASN A 80 18.68 -18.21 5.52
CA ASN A 80 19.62 -17.11 5.81
C ASN A 80 19.06 -15.74 5.37
N SER A 81 17.73 -15.55 5.34
CA SER A 81 17.10 -14.34 4.80
C SER A 81 16.04 -13.72 5.71
N CYS A 82 15.89 -12.40 5.60
CA CYS A 82 14.98 -11.56 6.38
C CYS A 82 14.50 -10.36 5.56
N TRP A 83 13.41 -9.71 5.97
CA TRP A 83 12.86 -8.58 5.21
C TRP A 83 13.77 -7.35 5.24
N GLY A 84 14.58 -7.19 6.29
CA GLY A 84 15.53 -6.08 6.45
C GLY A 84 15.17 -5.10 7.56
N TYR A 85 13.90 -5.09 7.99
CA TYR A 85 13.44 -4.22 9.06
C TYR A 85 13.56 -4.86 10.45
N GLU A 86 13.75 -6.18 10.53
CA GLU A 86 13.97 -6.90 11.78
C GLU A 86 15.29 -6.47 12.43
N LYS A 87 15.32 -6.38 13.76
CA LYS A 87 16.51 -5.92 14.51
C LYS A 87 17.74 -6.79 14.29
N SER A 88 17.54 -8.09 14.09
CA SER A 88 18.59 -9.10 13.91
C SER A 88 18.88 -9.42 12.44
N CYS A 89 18.44 -8.58 11.50
CA CYS A 89 18.61 -8.83 10.08
C CYS A 89 19.89 -8.15 9.56
N ASP A 90 20.85 -8.97 9.13
CA ASP A 90 22.07 -8.48 8.51
C ASP A 90 21.81 -7.99 7.08
N LYS A 91 22.64 -7.06 6.59
CA LYS A 91 22.42 -6.38 5.30
C LYS A 91 22.49 -7.35 4.10
N ASP A 92 23.40 -8.31 4.17
CA ASP A 92 23.59 -9.38 3.20
C ASP A 92 22.43 -10.40 3.20
N GLN A 93 21.67 -10.48 4.29
CA GLN A 93 20.51 -11.36 4.45
C GLN A 93 19.18 -10.70 4.05
N ARG A 94 19.18 -9.43 3.65
CA ARG A 94 17.96 -8.74 3.21
C ARG A 94 17.32 -9.42 2.00
N PHE A 95 15.99 -9.44 1.96
CA PHE A 95 15.19 -10.00 0.86
C PHE A 95 15.57 -9.45 -0.52
N SER A 96 15.99 -8.19 -0.56
CA SER A 96 16.48 -7.51 -1.75
C SER A 96 17.53 -6.48 -1.37
N ASN A 97 18.45 -6.26 -2.29
CA ASN A 97 19.32 -5.09 -2.29
C ASN A 97 19.08 -4.34 -3.62
N PRO A 98 18.73 -3.04 -3.56
CA PRO A 98 18.49 -2.26 -4.77
C PRO A 98 19.79 -2.10 -5.56
N THR A 99 19.66 -1.89 -6.87
CA THR A 99 20.79 -1.60 -7.76
C THR A 99 20.75 -0.13 -8.14
N CYS A 100 21.88 0.56 -7.98
CA CYS A 100 22.03 1.95 -8.40
C CYS A 100 23.13 2.01 -9.46
N ASP A 101 22.75 2.32 -10.70
CA ASP A 101 23.67 2.29 -11.85
C ASP A 101 24.60 3.52 -11.85
N HIS A 102 24.12 4.66 -11.33
CA HIS A 102 24.86 5.91 -11.20
C HIS A 102 24.55 6.60 -9.88
N VAL A 103 25.56 7.25 -9.28
CA VAL A 103 25.39 8.03 -8.05
C VAL A 103 25.05 9.47 -8.43
N ASP A 104 23.90 9.95 -7.96
CA ASP A 104 23.60 11.37 -7.93
C ASP A 104 24.19 11.97 -6.64
N PHE A 105 25.30 12.72 -6.79
CA PHE A 105 26.01 13.34 -5.66
C PHE A 105 25.20 14.43 -4.94
N GLY A 106 24.08 14.90 -5.51
CA GLY A 106 23.12 15.74 -4.80
C GLY A 106 22.34 14.98 -3.72
N TRP A 107 22.28 13.65 -3.82
CA TRP A 107 21.54 12.78 -2.90
C TRP A 107 22.43 11.88 -2.04
N ALA A 108 23.48 11.29 -2.62
CA ALA A 108 24.29 10.28 -1.96
C ALA A 108 25.79 10.46 -2.23
N LYS A 109 26.62 10.00 -1.30
CA LYS A 109 28.09 10.15 -1.41
C LYS A 109 28.75 9.08 -2.28
N ASN A 110 28.16 7.89 -2.34
CA ASN A 110 28.66 6.74 -3.07
C ASN A 110 27.50 5.78 -3.40
N ALA A 111 27.79 4.67 -4.08
CA ALA A 111 26.80 3.71 -4.52
C ALA A 111 26.12 3.01 -3.33
N GLU A 112 26.86 2.68 -2.28
CA GLU A 112 26.35 2.02 -1.09
C GLU A 112 25.36 2.90 -0.32
N ASP A 113 25.66 4.20 -0.23
CA ASP A 113 24.79 5.22 0.36
C ASP A 113 23.53 5.42 -0.49
N ALA A 114 23.66 5.48 -1.82
CA ALA A 114 22.52 5.57 -2.74
C ALA A 114 21.56 4.37 -2.60
N GLN A 115 22.12 3.16 -2.50
CA GLN A 115 21.36 1.93 -2.26
C GLN A 115 20.63 1.97 -0.92
N GLU A 116 21.30 2.42 0.14
CA GLU A 116 20.68 2.50 1.47
C GLU A 116 19.59 3.58 1.54
N ILE A 117 19.78 4.72 0.86
CA ILE A 117 18.75 5.76 0.71
C ILE A 117 17.54 5.20 -0.03
N PHE A 118 17.74 4.54 -1.18
CA PHE A 118 16.66 3.91 -1.92
C PHE A 118 15.94 2.87 -1.06
N TRP A 119 16.69 2.02 -0.34
CA TRP A 119 16.10 1.00 0.53
C TRP A 119 15.23 1.59 1.65
N LYS A 120 15.65 2.71 2.25
CA LYS A 120 14.87 3.45 3.26
C LYS A 120 13.63 4.12 2.68
N GLN A 121 13.73 4.67 1.48
CA GLN A 121 12.66 5.46 0.86
C GLN A 121 11.61 4.61 0.14
N ALA A 122 12.04 3.51 -0.49
CA ALA A 122 11.30 2.79 -1.54
C ALA A 122 11.17 1.27 -1.33
N ASP A 123 11.78 0.74 -0.27
CA ASP A 123 11.85 -0.69 0.01
C ASP A 123 11.52 -0.97 1.50
N PHE A 124 11.82 -2.18 2.00
CA PHE A 124 11.55 -2.59 3.38
C PHE A 124 12.17 -1.71 4.47
N GLY A 125 13.15 -0.86 4.15
CA GLY A 125 13.64 0.17 5.07
C GLY A 125 12.56 1.18 5.44
N TYR A 126 11.58 1.41 4.56
CA TYR A 126 10.41 2.23 4.85
C TYR A 126 9.58 1.68 6.01
N VAL A 127 9.36 0.35 6.03
CA VAL A 127 8.67 -0.35 7.13
C VAL A 127 9.44 -0.14 8.44
N LYS A 128 10.78 -0.31 8.39
CA LYS A 128 11.66 -0.12 9.55
C LYS A 128 11.47 1.27 10.17
N GLU A 129 11.39 2.31 9.34
CA GLU A 129 11.18 3.67 9.82
C GLU A 129 9.79 3.85 10.48
N LYS A 130 8.73 3.28 9.91
CA LYS A 130 7.38 3.38 10.49
C LYS A 130 7.30 2.71 11.86
N VAL A 131 7.88 1.51 11.97
CA VAL A 131 7.94 0.77 13.24
C VAL A 131 8.77 1.54 14.27
N ALA A 132 9.97 2.01 13.90
CA ALA A 132 10.87 2.71 14.82
C ALA A 132 10.29 4.05 15.33
N LYS A 133 9.43 4.70 14.55
CA LYS A 133 8.79 5.98 14.89
C LYS A 133 7.45 5.80 15.61
N THR A 134 7.12 4.59 16.06
CA THR A 134 5.89 4.32 16.80
C THR A 134 6.04 4.69 18.27
N GLN A 135 5.04 5.40 18.81
CA GLN A 135 5.00 5.87 20.17
C GLN A 135 3.63 5.61 20.79
N ILE A 136 3.61 5.32 22.09
CA ILE A 136 2.36 5.21 22.86
C ILE A 136 1.85 6.63 23.14
N LEU A 137 0.58 6.85 22.83
CA LEU A 137 -0.19 8.07 23.09
C LEU A 137 -1.19 7.86 24.24
N CYS A 138 -1.81 6.68 24.32
CA CYS A 138 -2.68 6.30 25.44
C CYS A 138 -2.19 4.98 26.05
N ARG A 139 -1.82 5.00 27.35
CA ARG A 139 -1.17 3.86 28.03
C ARG A 139 -2.17 3.10 28.92
N PRO A 140 -2.26 1.76 28.80
CA PRO A 140 -3.06 0.95 29.71
C PRO A 140 -2.42 0.86 31.11
N HIS A 141 -3.22 0.82 32.17
CA HIS A 141 -2.75 0.55 33.53
C HIS A 141 -2.82 -0.93 33.89
N GLN A 142 -3.84 -1.62 33.40
CA GLN A 142 -4.12 -3.01 33.71
C GLN A 142 -4.65 -3.78 32.50
N GLN A 143 -4.79 -5.10 32.64
CA GLN A 143 -5.43 -5.92 31.61
C GLN A 143 -6.90 -5.47 31.41
N GLY A 144 -7.31 -5.37 30.15
CA GLY A 144 -8.64 -4.87 29.77
C GLY A 144 -8.66 -3.38 29.42
N ASP A 145 -7.65 -2.62 29.85
CA ASP A 145 -7.51 -1.20 29.47
C ASP A 145 -7.17 -1.02 28.00
N SER A 146 -7.36 0.21 27.53
CA SER A 146 -7.15 0.59 26.15
C SER A 146 -5.70 0.98 25.88
N LEU A 147 -5.27 0.84 24.63
CA LEU A 147 -3.98 1.29 24.14
C LEU A 147 -4.23 2.15 22.91
N LEU A 148 -3.46 3.22 22.75
CA LEU A 148 -3.29 3.89 21.46
C LEU A 148 -1.80 4.10 21.21
N ALA A 149 -1.27 3.47 20.17
CA ALA A 149 0.10 3.64 19.73
C ALA A 149 0.13 4.04 18.26
N CYS A 150 0.88 5.08 17.92
CA CYS A 150 0.89 5.65 16.58
C CYS A 150 2.29 5.94 16.09
N SER A 151 2.52 5.80 14.79
CA SER A 151 3.71 6.35 14.14
C SER A 151 3.66 7.89 14.11
N SER A 152 4.79 8.55 13.83
CA SER A 152 4.85 10.01 13.66
C SER A 152 3.71 10.55 12.78
N HIS A 153 3.15 11.69 13.20
CA HIS A 153 2.05 12.38 12.54
C HIS A 153 0.77 11.54 12.36
N LEU A 154 0.57 10.48 13.18
CA LEU A 154 -0.59 9.58 13.11
C LEU A 154 -0.81 8.99 11.71
N GLN A 155 0.27 8.67 11.01
CA GLN A 155 0.20 8.05 9.68
C GLN A 155 -0.28 6.60 9.73
N HIS A 156 -0.01 5.93 10.85
CA HIS A 156 -0.49 4.60 11.20
C HIS A 156 -0.70 4.57 12.71
N CYS A 157 -1.75 3.90 13.15
CA CYS A 157 -2.01 3.68 14.57
C CYS A 157 -2.51 2.26 14.83
N ARG A 158 -2.24 1.76 16.02
CA ARG A 158 -2.83 0.56 16.60
C ARG A 158 -3.53 0.96 17.89
N ALA A 159 -4.77 0.49 18.05
CA ALA A 159 -5.52 0.63 19.27
C ALA A 159 -6.00 -0.72 19.78
N SER A 160 -6.06 -0.87 21.10
CA SER A 160 -6.77 -1.99 21.74
C SER A 160 -7.92 -1.46 22.57
N ASN A 161 -9.02 -2.22 22.60
CA ASN A 161 -10.26 -1.86 23.30
C ASN A 161 -10.79 -0.46 22.90
N LEU A 162 -10.82 -0.18 21.60
CA LEU A 162 -11.27 1.10 21.05
C LEU A 162 -12.79 1.23 21.19
N TYR A 163 -13.25 2.39 21.66
CA TYR A 163 -14.65 2.81 21.67
C TYR A 163 -14.93 3.85 20.58
N LEU A 164 -16.06 3.70 19.91
CA LEU A 164 -16.60 4.64 18.92
C LEU A 164 -18.11 4.84 19.16
N ASP A 165 -18.53 6.08 19.37
CA ASP A 165 -19.94 6.46 19.47
C ASP A 165 -20.44 6.99 18.12
N LEU A 166 -21.19 6.16 17.42
CA LEU A 166 -21.81 6.49 16.14
C LEU A 166 -23.32 6.70 16.28
N ARG A 167 -23.83 7.01 17.47
CA ARG A 167 -25.27 7.25 17.67
C ARG A 167 -25.78 8.50 16.95
N LYS A 168 -24.93 9.53 16.83
CA LYS A 168 -25.24 10.80 16.17
C LYS A 168 -24.10 11.22 15.24
N PRO A 169 -23.78 10.42 14.19
CA PRO A 169 -22.62 10.66 13.36
C PRO A 169 -22.85 11.91 12.51
N ARG A 170 -21.86 12.81 12.44
CA ARG A 170 -21.96 14.10 11.74
C ARG A 170 -21.80 13.94 10.23
N ARG A 171 -22.47 12.97 9.59
CA ARG A 171 -22.32 12.67 8.16
C ARG A 171 -22.64 13.86 7.25
N GLY A 172 -22.08 13.83 6.04
CA GLY A 172 -22.25 14.88 5.05
C GLY A 172 -21.91 14.41 3.64
N SER A 173 -21.61 15.36 2.76
CA SER A 173 -21.07 15.05 1.42
C SER A 173 -19.56 14.79 1.43
N ASP A 174 -18.86 15.18 2.50
CA ASP A 174 -17.42 14.98 2.64
C ASP A 174 -17.10 13.55 3.09
N ARG A 175 -16.25 12.85 2.32
CA ARG A 175 -15.81 11.47 2.60
C ARG A 175 -14.88 11.38 3.81
N PHE A 176 -14.20 12.47 4.15
CA PHE A 176 -13.24 12.53 5.25
C PHE A 176 -13.46 13.78 6.09
N LYS A 177 -14.72 13.95 6.53
CA LYS A 177 -15.16 15.10 7.29
C LYS A 177 -14.34 15.23 8.57
N GLU A 178 -13.69 16.37 8.72
CA GLU A 178 -13.01 16.72 9.96
C GLU A 178 -14.02 16.95 11.08
N TYR A 179 -13.61 16.74 12.34
CA TYR A 179 -14.48 16.89 13.51
C TYR A 179 -15.72 15.98 13.42
N PHE A 180 -15.55 14.80 12.84
CA PHE A 180 -16.61 13.79 12.78
C PHE A 180 -17.01 13.30 14.17
N PHE A 181 -16.03 13.20 15.08
CA PHE A 181 -16.21 12.89 16.49
C PHE A 181 -15.92 14.10 17.38
N GLU A 182 -16.65 14.19 18.48
CA GLU A 182 -16.38 15.07 19.63
C GLU A 182 -15.74 14.29 20.77
N GLU A 183 -15.40 15.02 21.83
CA GLU A 183 -14.86 14.44 23.05
C GLU A 183 -15.80 13.37 23.64
N GLY A 184 -15.25 12.23 24.03
CA GLY A 184 -15.99 11.07 24.53
C GLY A 184 -16.61 10.18 23.44
N GLU A 185 -16.65 10.61 22.18
CA GLU A 185 -17.22 9.81 21.09
C GLU A 185 -16.18 8.88 20.42
N ILE A 186 -14.89 9.07 20.67
CA ILE A 186 -13.83 8.15 20.28
C ILE A 186 -12.80 8.10 21.41
N GLY A 187 -12.41 6.91 21.84
CA GLY A 187 -11.51 6.81 22.99
C GLY A 187 -11.32 5.42 23.54
N GLY A 188 -10.77 5.38 24.76
CA GLY A 188 -10.59 4.17 25.54
C GLY A 188 -10.19 4.46 26.98
N HIS A 189 -10.32 3.45 27.85
CA HIS A 189 -9.89 3.53 29.25
C HIS A 189 -8.36 3.43 29.35
N CYS A 190 -7.65 4.56 29.41
CA CYS A 190 -6.19 4.62 29.47
C CYS A 190 -5.67 6.02 29.86
N ASP A 191 -4.40 6.11 30.25
CA ASP A 191 -3.70 7.39 30.49
C ASP A 191 -3.30 8.03 29.16
N LEU A 192 -4.02 9.07 28.75
CA LEU A 192 -3.84 9.76 27.47
C LEU A 192 -2.89 10.96 27.62
N ASP A 193 -1.81 10.97 26.84
CA ASP A 193 -0.96 12.14 26.67
C ASP A 193 -1.52 13.06 25.59
N THR A 194 -2.46 13.94 25.99
CA THR A 194 -3.15 14.88 25.10
C THR A 194 -2.18 15.84 24.41
N ASN A 195 -1.17 16.34 25.12
CA ASN A 195 -0.18 17.27 24.55
C ASN A 195 0.61 16.60 23.44
N LYS A 196 1.04 15.35 23.67
CA LYS A 196 1.76 14.58 22.66
C LYS A 196 0.86 14.22 21.49
N LEU A 197 -0.39 13.83 21.71
CA LEU A 197 -1.37 13.59 20.64
C LEU A 197 -1.51 14.83 19.74
N LEU A 198 -1.81 15.99 20.34
CA LEU A 198 -2.02 17.24 19.60
C LEU A 198 -0.76 17.72 18.87
N SER A 199 0.44 17.45 19.41
CA SER A 199 1.72 17.78 18.76
C SER A 199 1.91 17.11 17.40
N GLN A 200 1.16 16.06 17.09
CA GLN A 200 1.32 15.28 15.85
C GLN A 200 0.53 15.87 14.65
N GLY A 201 -0.20 16.97 14.83
CA GLY A 201 -1.10 17.55 13.83
C GLY A 201 -0.46 18.21 12.61
N GLN A 202 0.88 18.29 12.52
CA GLN A 202 1.56 19.07 11.46
C GLN A 202 1.29 18.58 10.03
N ARG A 203 0.86 17.32 9.86
CA ARG A 203 0.52 16.71 8.55
C ARG A 203 -0.97 16.36 8.44
N LYS A 204 -1.84 17.08 9.15
CA LYS A 204 -3.29 16.91 9.09
C LYS A 204 -3.76 17.09 7.64
N SER A 205 -4.26 16.00 7.05
CA SER A 205 -4.88 15.98 5.73
C SER A 205 -5.59 14.62 5.54
N PRO A 206 -6.77 14.58 4.90
CA PRO A 206 -7.62 13.39 4.78
C PRO A 206 -6.91 12.07 4.47
N LEU A 207 -6.02 12.06 3.46
CA LEU A 207 -5.32 10.86 3.01
C LEU A 207 -3.83 10.87 3.38
N GLN A 208 -3.42 11.69 4.35
CA GLN A 208 -2.01 11.76 4.80
C GLN A 208 -1.82 11.44 6.28
N SER A 209 -2.87 11.59 7.10
CA SER A 209 -2.82 11.34 8.54
C SER A 209 -4.20 10.96 9.09
N TRP A 210 -4.23 10.18 10.17
CA TRP A 210 -5.42 9.91 11.00
C TRP A 210 -5.67 10.96 12.09
N PHE A 211 -4.88 12.05 12.10
CA PHE A 211 -4.97 13.08 13.12
C PHE A 211 -6.37 13.72 13.19
N ALA A 212 -7.03 13.97 12.06
CA ALA A 212 -8.35 14.62 12.08
C ALA A 212 -9.42 13.77 12.77
N GLU A 213 -9.30 12.44 12.67
CA GLU A 213 -10.18 11.46 13.29
C GLU A 213 -9.85 11.22 14.77
N LEU A 214 -8.55 11.27 15.12
CA LEU A 214 -8.06 10.91 16.46
C LEU A 214 -7.74 12.12 17.36
N GLN A 215 -7.76 13.36 16.85
CA GLN A 215 -7.46 14.57 17.65
C GLN A 215 -8.41 14.77 18.84
N LYS A 216 -9.59 14.14 18.82
CA LYS A 216 -10.58 14.13 19.90
C LYS A 216 -10.62 12.81 20.67
N TYR A 217 -9.62 11.94 20.49
CA TYR A 217 -9.50 10.72 21.28
C TYR A 217 -9.49 11.07 22.77
N SER A 218 -10.34 10.41 23.55
CA SER A 218 -10.53 10.70 24.97
C SER A 218 -10.11 9.52 25.85
N SER A 219 -9.58 9.85 27.04
CA SER A 219 -9.53 8.91 28.15
C SER A 219 -10.94 8.74 28.70
N LEU A 220 -11.44 7.50 28.72
CA LEU A 220 -12.78 7.18 29.19
C LEU A 220 -12.72 6.68 30.63
N ASP A 221 -13.77 6.95 31.40
CA ASP A 221 -13.94 6.51 32.79
C ASP A 221 -14.53 5.08 32.91
N PHE A 222 -14.77 4.43 31.77
CA PHE A 222 -15.28 3.06 31.69
C PHE A 222 -14.45 2.21 30.73
N LYS A 223 -14.37 0.91 31.00
CA LYS A 223 -13.74 -0.07 30.12
C LYS A 223 -14.71 -0.49 29.00
N PRO A 224 -14.38 -0.21 27.72
CA PRO A 224 -15.35 -0.39 26.63
C PRO A 224 -15.91 -1.83 26.51
N PHE A 225 -15.11 -2.84 26.85
CA PHE A 225 -15.48 -4.26 26.71
C PHE A 225 -16.07 -4.90 27.98
N GLU A 226 -15.80 -4.35 29.16
CA GLU A 226 -16.18 -4.96 30.45
C GLU A 226 -17.47 -4.34 30.99
N ASP A 227 -17.69 -3.04 30.75
CA ASP A 227 -18.73 -2.27 31.43
C ASP A 227 -20.06 -2.20 30.65
N GLY A 228 -20.22 -3.01 29.60
CA GLY A 228 -21.47 -3.14 28.85
C GLY A 228 -21.89 -1.89 28.05
N GLN A 229 -20.97 -0.99 27.74
CA GLN A 229 -21.27 0.31 27.11
C GLN A 229 -21.39 0.26 25.57
N CYS A 230 -21.19 -0.90 24.94
CA CYS A 230 -21.21 -1.03 23.49
C CYS A 230 -22.40 -1.86 23.00
N ASP A 231 -23.02 -1.39 21.92
CA ASP A 231 -24.12 -2.08 21.25
C ASP A 231 -23.57 -3.16 20.29
N ILE A 232 -22.39 -2.91 19.70
CA ILE A 232 -21.66 -3.86 18.86
C ILE A 232 -20.25 -4.06 19.39
N ILE A 233 -19.83 -5.33 19.47
CA ILE A 233 -18.51 -5.73 19.91
C ILE A 233 -17.82 -6.52 18.79
N ILE A 234 -16.76 -5.96 18.21
CA ILE A 234 -15.91 -6.62 17.24
C ILE A 234 -14.67 -7.16 17.95
N LYS A 235 -14.63 -8.48 18.16
CA LYS A 235 -13.47 -9.17 18.74
C LYS A 235 -12.38 -9.50 17.72
N LYS A 236 -12.71 -9.52 16.43
CA LYS A 236 -11.76 -9.81 15.36
C LYS A 236 -10.82 -8.62 15.13
N PRO A 237 -9.56 -8.85 14.74
CA PRO A 237 -8.67 -7.76 14.33
C PRO A 237 -9.28 -6.99 13.17
N THR A 238 -9.27 -5.67 13.26
CA THR A 238 -10.00 -4.81 12.34
C THR A 238 -9.12 -3.70 11.81
N PHE A 239 -9.05 -3.56 10.48
CA PHE A 239 -8.32 -2.51 9.80
C PHE A 239 -9.28 -1.40 9.38
N PHE A 240 -9.06 -0.19 9.88
CA PHE A 240 -9.70 1.01 9.37
C PHE A 240 -8.89 1.56 8.19
N MET A 241 -9.56 1.82 7.08
CA MET A 241 -8.93 2.29 5.84
C MET A 241 -9.65 3.50 5.26
N LYS A 242 -8.91 4.57 4.97
CA LYS A 242 -9.37 5.66 4.10
C LYS A 242 -8.84 5.41 2.69
N LEU A 243 -9.74 5.29 1.73
CA LEU A 243 -9.40 4.90 0.35
C LEU A 243 -9.28 6.11 -0.58
N ASP A 244 -8.38 6.05 -1.55
CA ASP A 244 -8.20 7.14 -2.52
C ASP A 244 -9.33 7.18 -3.57
N ALA A 245 -9.36 6.21 -4.49
CA ALA A 245 -10.40 6.12 -5.52
C ALA A 245 -10.48 4.74 -6.19
N GLY A 246 -11.52 3.97 -5.86
CA GLY A 246 -11.74 2.59 -6.33
C GLY A 246 -12.10 2.48 -7.82
N VAL A 247 -12.42 3.59 -8.47
CA VAL A 247 -12.70 3.64 -9.92
C VAL A 247 -11.45 3.91 -10.77
N ASN A 248 -10.29 4.15 -10.15
CA ASN A 248 -9.05 4.44 -10.86
C ASN A 248 -7.92 3.54 -10.35
N MET A 249 -7.42 2.67 -11.25
CA MET A 249 -6.38 1.69 -10.91
C MET A 249 -5.14 2.33 -10.27
N TYR A 250 -4.67 3.47 -10.78
CA TYR A 250 -3.48 4.13 -10.24
C TYR A 250 -3.72 4.56 -8.79
N HIS A 251 -4.87 5.19 -8.50
CA HIS A 251 -5.19 5.63 -7.14
C HIS A 251 -5.48 4.45 -6.20
N HIS A 252 -6.24 3.46 -6.66
CA HIS A 252 -6.62 2.33 -5.82
C HIS A 252 -5.45 1.39 -5.52
N PHE A 253 -4.46 1.32 -6.42
CA PHE A 253 -3.23 0.58 -6.16
C PHE A 253 -2.48 1.13 -4.93
N CYS A 254 -2.54 2.44 -4.68
CA CYS A 254 -2.01 3.04 -3.45
C CYS A 254 -2.64 2.42 -2.20
N ASP A 255 -3.94 2.13 -2.25
CA ASP A 255 -4.68 1.58 -1.10
C ASP A 255 -4.16 0.18 -0.77
N PHE A 256 -4.02 -0.70 -1.78
CA PHE A 256 -3.55 -2.07 -1.59
C PHE A 256 -2.08 -2.16 -1.16
N ILE A 257 -1.19 -1.39 -1.79
CA ILE A 257 0.23 -1.42 -1.40
C ILE A 257 0.41 -0.89 0.03
N ASN A 258 -0.30 0.18 0.41
CA ASN A 258 -0.21 0.70 1.78
C ASN A 258 -0.87 -0.24 2.80
N LEU A 259 -1.91 -1.00 2.44
CA LEU A 259 -2.43 -2.07 3.28
C LEU A 259 -1.40 -3.20 3.48
N TYR A 260 -0.73 -3.64 2.41
CA TYR A 260 0.33 -4.63 2.51
C TYR A 260 1.49 -4.15 3.39
N ILE A 261 1.92 -2.90 3.23
CA ILE A 261 2.94 -2.30 4.11
C ILE A 261 2.42 -2.24 5.55
N THR A 262 1.13 -1.94 5.76
CA THR A 262 0.50 -1.96 7.09
C THR A 262 0.56 -3.35 7.72
N GLN A 263 0.36 -4.43 6.94
CA GLN A 263 0.54 -5.81 7.42
C GLN A 263 1.96 -6.06 7.93
N HIS A 264 2.99 -5.54 7.23
CA HIS A 264 4.38 -5.60 7.71
C HIS A 264 4.62 -4.78 8.98
N VAL A 265 4.12 -3.53 9.04
CA VAL A 265 4.27 -2.66 10.23
C VAL A 265 3.56 -3.26 11.44
N ASN A 266 2.36 -3.81 11.25
CA ASN A 266 1.58 -4.46 12.30
C ASN A 266 2.06 -5.90 12.58
N ASN A 267 2.91 -6.45 11.72
CA ASN A 267 3.36 -7.85 11.74
C ASN A 267 2.18 -8.85 11.80
N SER A 268 1.21 -8.68 10.91
CA SER A 268 0.04 -9.55 10.79
C SER A 268 -0.39 -9.68 9.33
N PHE A 269 -0.49 -10.92 8.84
CA PHE A 269 -0.83 -11.26 7.45
C PHE A 269 -1.99 -12.24 7.35
N SER A 270 -2.71 -12.47 8.45
CA SER A 270 -3.94 -13.28 8.42
C SER A 270 -4.99 -12.60 7.55
N THR A 271 -5.79 -13.38 6.85
CA THR A 271 -7.02 -12.91 6.20
C THR A 271 -8.25 -13.03 7.08
N ASP A 272 -8.13 -13.65 8.27
CA ASP A 272 -9.15 -13.59 9.31
C ASP A 272 -9.15 -12.23 10.03
N VAL A 273 -9.37 -11.16 9.26
CA VAL A 273 -9.38 -9.77 9.71
C VAL A 273 -10.51 -9.02 9.04
N GLN A 274 -11.18 -8.12 9.76
CA GLN A 274 -12.18 -7.24 9.15
C GLN A 274 -11.51 -6.00 8.56
N ILE A 275 -12.05 -5.50 7.46
CA ILE A 275 -11.66 -4.20 6.92
C ILE A 275 -12.89 -3.30 6.94
N ILE A 276 -12.80 -2.21 7.70
CA ILE A 276 -13.81 -1.17 7.75
C ILE A 276 -13.34 0.02 6.92
N MET A 277 -14.07 0.31 5.85
CA MET A 277 -13.89 1.50 5.04
C MET A 277 -14.34 2.73 5.84
N TRP A 278 -13.37 3.58 6.14
CA TRP A 278 -13.58 4.86 6.80
C TRP A 278 -14.04 5.90 5.78
N ASP A 279 -15.36 6.00 5.63
CA ASP A 279 -16.02 7.02 4.83
C ASP A 279 -17.11 7.69 5.68
N THR A 280 -16.97 9.00 5.89
CA THR A 280 -17.91 9.80 6.69
C THR A 280 -19.06 10.38 5.86
N SER A 281 -19.05 10.15 4.55
CA SER A 281 -20.11 10.64 3.66
C SER A 281 -21.35 9.74 3.71
N PHE A 282 -22.42 10.21 3.08
CA PHE A 282 -23.62 9.41 2.81
C PHE A 282 -23.49 8.52 1.56
N TYR A 283 -22.46 8.76 0.73
CA TYR A 283 -22.38 8.16 -0.59
C TYR A 283 -21.97 6.67 -0.53
N GLY A 284 -22.26 5.97 -1.62
CA GLY A 284 -21.61 4.69 -1.91
C GLY A 284 -20.14 4.87 -2.27
N TYR A 285 -19.42 3.77 -2.27
CA TYR A 285 -18.08 3.69 -2.83
C TYR A 285 -18.11 2.72 -4.02
N GLY A 286 -17.74 3.23 -5.19
CA GLY A 286 -17.57 2.40 -6.38
C GLY A 286 -16.16 1.83 -6.40
N ASP A 287 -16.05 0.50 -6.44
CA ASP A 287 -14.78 -0.21 -6.48
C ASP A 287 -14.76 -1.16 -7.68
N LEU A 288 -13.90 -0.87 -8.66
CA LEU A 288 -13.72 -1.68 -9.86
C LEU A 288 -12.68 -2.80 -9.67
N PHE A 289 -12.02 -2.87 -8.52
CA PHE A 289 -10.95 -3.83 -8.26
C PHE A 289 -11.21 -4.60 -6.95
N SER A 290 -12.48 -4.71 -6.56
CA SER A 290 -12.91 -5.32 -5.30
C SER A 290 -12.43 -6.76 -5.12
N GLU A 291 -12.23 -7.50 -6.21
CA GLU A 291 -11.65 -8.85 -6.20
C GLU A 291 -10.27 -8.90 -5.54
N THR A 292 -9.52 -7.80 -5.55
CA THR A 292 -8.19 -7.70 -4.92
C THR A 292 -8.27 -7.78 -3.39
N TRP A 293 -9.41 -7.43 -2.77
CA TRP A 293 -9.58 -7.51 -1.31
C TRP A 293 -9.42 -8.94 -0.76
N LYS A 294 -9.73 -9.96 -1.57
CA LYS A 294 -9.53 -11.38 -1.22
C LYS A 294 -8.06 -11.72 -0.93
N ALA A 295 -7.11 -10.89 -1.36
CA ALA A 295 -5.72 -11.06 -0.99
C ALA A 295 -5.47 -10.73 0.50
N PHE A 296 -6.30 -9.86 1.10
CA PHE A 296 -6.07 -9.24 2.40
C PHE A 296 -7.10 -9.60 3.47
N THR A 297 -8.29 -10.06 3.10
CA THR A 297 -9.35 -10.44 4.02
C THR A 297 -10.26 -11.53 3.44
N ASP A 298 -10.78 -12.40 4.32
CA ASP A 298 -11.80 -13.40 4.01
C ASP A 298 -13.23 -12.83 4.15
N TYR A 299 -13.36 -11.53 4.46
CA TYR A 299 -14.63 -10.86 4.72
C TYR A 299 -14.91 -9.74 3.72
N GLU A 300 -16.19 -9.44 3.52
CA GLU A 300 -16.63 -8.28 2.75
C GLU A 300 -16.19 -6.97 3.43
N ILE A 301 -15.84 -5.98 2.61
CA ILE A 301 -15.46 -4.65 3.09
C ILE A 301 -16.69 -3.97 3.69
N THR A 302 -16.62 -3.67 4.98
CA THR A 302 -17.74 -3.06 5.71
C THR A 302 -17.60 -1.55 5.68
N HIS A 303 -18.68 -0.83 5.37
CA HIS A 303 -18.67 0.64 5.46
C HIS A 303 -18.88 1.09 6.90
N LEU A 304 -18.19 2.16 7.32
CA LEU A 304 -18.39 2.73 8.66
C LEU A 304 -19.86 3.08 8.97
N LYS A 305 -20.65 3.42 7.93
CA LYS A 305 -22.08 3.76 8.04
C LYS A 305 -22.99 2.61 8.45
N GLU A 306 -22.55 1.36 8.30
CA GLU A 306 -23.30 0.19 8.77
C GLU A 306 -23.43 0.15 10.31
N TYR A 307 -22.61 0.96 10.99
CA TYR A 307 -22.59 1.11 12.45
C TYR A 307 -23.27 2.38 12.94
N ASP A 308 -23.91 3.16 12.06
CA ASP A 308 -24.66 4.35 12.47
C ASP A 308 -25.77 4.01 13.47
N SER A 309 -26.07 4.97 14.35
CA SER A 309 -27.02 4.85 15.47
C SER A 309 -26.56 3.92 16.61
N LYS A 310 -25.30 3.47 16.62
CA LYS A 310 -24.78 2.47 17.57
C LYS A 310 -23.46 2.90 18.21
N ARG A 311 -23.14 2.30 19.36
CA ARG A 311 -21.83 2.33 20.01
C ARG A 311 -21.06 1.08 19.62
N LEU A 312 -19.87 1.27 19.08
CA LEU A 312 -19.02 0.22 18.54
C LEU A 312 -17.75 0.08 19.39
N CYS A 313 -17.48 -1.14 19.84
CA CYS A 313 -16.25 -1.52 20.52
C CYS A 313 -15.42 -2.43 19.62
N VAL A 314 -14.14 -2.09 19.41
CA VAL A 314 -13.22 -2.89 18.59
C VAL A 314 -12.03 -3.34 19.42
N LYS A 315 -11.81 -4.66 19.49
CA LYS A 315 -10.84 -5.25 20.44
C LYS A 315 -9.42 -4.93 20.03
N ASP A 316 -9.12 -5.13 18.76
CA ASP A 316 -7.84 -4.82 18.12
C ASP A 316 -8.12 -4.05 16.83
N ALA A 317 -7.80 -2.76 16.84
CA ALA A 317 -7.99 -1.85 15.73
C ALA A 317 -6.65 -1.40 15.14
N VAL A 318 -6.57 -1.39 13.82
CA VAL A 318 -5.41 -0.89 13.07
C VAL A 318 -5.88 0.21 12.13
N PHE A 319 -5.37 1.42 12.33
CA PHE A 319 -5.53 2.51 11.38
C PHE A 319 -4.41 2.40 10.35
N ALA A 320 -4.78 2.01 9.13
CA ALA A 320 -3.82 1.65 8.09
C ALA A 320 -3.00 2.84 7.58
N LEU A 321 -1.83 2.57 7.00
CA LEU A 321 -1.08 3.57 6.26
C LEU A 321 -1.92 4.14 5.11
N LEU A 322 -1.78 5.44 4.86
CA LEU A 322 -2.68 6.19 3.98
C LEU A 322 -2.11 6.40 2.57
N PRO A 323 -2.95 6.42 1.53
CA PRO A 323 -2.49 6.36 0.13
C PRO A 323 -1.72 7.60 -0.34
N ARG A 324 -1.92 8.77 0.28
CA ARG A 324 -1.31 10.04 -0.15
C ARG A 324 -0.38 10.67 0.87
N MET A 325 0.11 9.90 1.85
CA MET A 325 1.06 10.40 2.85
C MET A 325 2.20 11.20 2.22
N ARG A 326 2.56 12.34 2.83
CA ARG A 326 3.79 13.04 2.48
C ARG A 326 4.99 12.12 2.78
N TYR A 327 5.85 11.94 1.79
CA TYR A 327 6.90 10.91 1.81
C TYR A 327 6.31 9.50 2.00
N GLY A 328 5.19 9.25 1.33
CA GLY A 328 4.48 7.96 1.26
C GLY A 328 5.02 7.07 0.16
N LEU A 329 4.62 5.80 0.15
CA LEU A 329 4.95 4.90 -0.96
C LEU A 329 3.91 4.98 -2.08
N PHE A 330 4.37 4.79 -3.33
CA PHE A 330 3.65 4.89 -4.60
C PHE A 330 3.25 6.31 -5.05
N TYR A 331 2.43 7.05 -4.31
CA TYR A 331 1.90 8.34 -4.80
C TYR A 331 2.87 9.52 -4.61
N ASN A 332 3.54 9.60 -3.44
CA ASN A 332 4.37 10.73 -3.02
C ASN A 332 5.77 10.26 -2.56
N THR A 333 6.35 9.30 -3.27
CA THR A 333 7.64 8.70 -2.87
C THR A 333 8.81 9.58 -3.30
N PRO A 334 9.65 10.06 -2.37
CA PRO A 334 10.91 10.69 -2.72
C PRO A 334 11.85 9.58 -3.18
N LEU A 335 12.00 9.40 -4.49
CA LEU A 335 12.91 8.40 -5.03
C LEU A 335 14.21 9.06 -5.44
N ILE A 336 15.32 8.57 -4.89
CA ILE A 336 16.64 8.84 -5.44
C ILE A 336 16.72 8.33 -6.90
N SER A 337 17.34 9.12 -7.77
CA SER A 337 17.50 8.79 -9.20
C SER A 337 18.45 7.62 -9.42
N ASN A 338 18.34 6.96 -10.59
CA ASN A 338 19.25 5.92 -11.08
C ASN A 338 19.34 4.65 -10.22
N CYS A 339 18.42 4.48 -9.27
CA CYS A 339 18.27 3.28 -8.48
C CYS A 339 16.99 2.52 -8.87
N ARG A 340 17.03 1.19 -8.82
CA ARG A 340 15.93 0.29 -9.21
C ARG A 340 15.95 -1.00 -8.40
N GLY A 341 14.87 -1.78 -8.55
CA GLY A 341 14.78 -3.13 -7.97
C GLY A 341 14.29 -3.16 -6.52
N THR A 342 13.20 -2.45 -6.22
CA THR A 342 12.52 -2.53 -4.91
C THR A 342 12.00 -3.94 -4.64
N GLY A 343 12.46 -4.54 -3.54
CA GLY A 343 11.95 -5.84 -3.09
C GLY A 343 10.56 -5.74 -2.54
N LEU A 344 10.20 -4.64 -1.88
CA LEU A 344 8.86 -4.41 -1.34
C LEU A 344 7.76 -4.54 -2.40
N PHE A 345 7.91 -3.86 -3.54
CA PHE A 345 6.91 -3.98 -4.63
C PHE A 345 6.96 -5.34 -5.33
N ARG A 346 8.14 -5.97 -5.41
CA ARG A 346 8.27 -7.34 -5.91
C ARG A 346 7.51 -8.32 -5.01
N ALA A 347 7.72 -8.23 -3.70
CA ALA A 347 7.05 -9.04 -2.70
C ALA A 347 5.54 -8.80 -2.69
N PHE A 348 5.09 -7.54 -2.78
CA PHE A 348 3.68 -7.19 -2.91
C PHE A 348 3.03 -7.84 -4.14
N SER A 349 3.66 -7.72 -5.31
CA SER A 349 3.17 -8.32 -6.56
C SER A 349 2.99 -9.82 -6.40
N GLN A 350 4.00 -10.49 -5.85
CA GLN A 350 3.96 -11.92 -5.61
C GLN A 350 2.91 -12.31 -4.55
N HIS A 351 2.78 -11.53 -3.48
CA HIS A 351 1.78 -11.73 -2.44
C HIS A 351 0.37 -11.71 -3.02
N VAL A 352 0.02 -10.69 -3.81
CA VAL A 352 -1.30 -10.57 -4.43
C VAL A 352 -1.57 -11.75 -5.37
N LEU A 353 -0.62 -12.07 -6.26
CA LEU A 353 -0.77 -13.20 -7.19
C LEU A 353 -0.98 -14.52 -6.45
N HIS A 354 -0.19 -14.77 -5.41
CA HIS A 354 -0.28 -15.99 -4.61
C HIS A 354 -1.63 -16.08 -3.88
N ARG A 355 -2.02 -15.03 -3.15
CA ARG A 355 -3.26 -15.03 -2.35
C ARG A 355 -4.52 -15.14 -3.22
N LEU A 356 -4.48 -14.61 -4.43
CA LEU A 356 -5.57 -14.72 -5.41
C LEU A 356 -5.49 -16.00 -6.26
N ASN A 357 -4.50 -16.87 -6.01
CA ASN A 357 -4.27 -18.11 -6.78
C ASN A 357 -4.14 -17.84 -8.31
N ILE A 358 -3.48 -16.75 -8.67
CA ILE A 358 -3.26 -16.37 -10.07
C ILE A 358 -1.97 -17.01 -10.57
N ASN A 359 -2.12 -18.11 -11.30
CA ASN A 359 -0.99 -18.79 -11.93
C ASN A 359 -0.51 -18.03 -13.17
N GLN A 360 0.72 -17.51 -13.10
CA GLN A 360 1.40 -16.93 -14.26
C GLN A 360 2.07 -18.03 -15.08
N ASN A 361 1.33 -18.64 -15.99
CA ASN A 361 1.89 -19.60 -16.92
C ASN A 361 2.87 -18.92 -17.88
N VAL A 362 4.08 -19.49 -18.03
CA VAL A 362 4.99 -19.12 -19.11
C VAL A 362 4.22 -19.26 -20.43
N LEU A 363 4.28 -18.22 -21.26
CA LEU A 363 3.60 -18.21 -22.55
C LEU A 363 4.03 -19.46 -23.34
N LYS A 364 3.08 -20.35 -23.60
CA LYS A 364 3.27 -21.51 -24.50
C LYS A 364 3.26 -21.08 -25.97
N GLU A 365 2.65 -19.92 -26.25
CA GLU A 365 2.61 -19.32 -27.58
C GLU A 365 3.89 -18.52 -27.82
N GLU A 366 4.51 -18.68 -29.00
CA GLU A 366 5.63 -17.83 -29.44
C GLU A 366 5.22 -16.37 -29.71
N LYS A 367 3.92 -16.03 -29.57
CA LYS A 367 3.36 -14.71 -29.84
C LYS A 367 3.33 -13.82 -28.60
N ILE A 368 3.64 -12.54 -28.81
CA ILE A 368 3.52 -11.48 -27.80
C ILE A 368 2.05 -11.02 -27.74
N ARG A 369 1.44 -11.13 -26.56
CA ARG A 369 0.08 -10.61 -26.32
C ARG A 369 0.12 -9.11 -26.09
N VAL A 370 -0.65 -8.37 -26.87
CA VAL A 370 -0.81 -6.92 -26.74
C VAL A 370 -2.26 -6.64 -26.36
N THR A 371 -2.48 -6.11 -25.15
CA THR A 371 -3.82 -5.71 -24.69
C THR A 371 -3.92 -4.21 -24.65
N ILE A 372 -4.79 -3.65 -25.48
CA ILE A 372 -5.06 -2.21 -25.50
C ILE A 372 -6.26 -1.96 -24.59
N LEU A 373 -6.01 -1.25 -23.48
CA LEU A 373 -7.05 -0.79 -22.57
C LEU A 373 -7.60 0.53 -23.08
N THR A 374 -8.88 0.55 -23.41
CA THR A 374 -9.60 1.73 -23.91
C THR A 374 -10.64 2.17 -22.89
N ARG A 375 -11.10 3.41 -23.02
CA ARG A 375 -12.18 3.95 -22.20
C ARG A 375 -13.16 4.66 -23.10
N SER A 376 -14.39 4.16 -23.18
CA SER A 376 -15.50 4.84 -23.87
C SER A 376 -16.06 6.01 -23.04
N THR A 377 -15.20 6.97 -22.72
CA THR A 377 -15.51 8.24 -22.00
C THR A 377 -15.33 9.44 -22.93
N GLU A 378 -15.92 10.60 -22.62
CA GLU A 378 -15.74 11.82 -23.42
C GLU A 378 -14.28 12.27 -23.53
N PHE A 379 -13.48 11.98 -22.49
CA PHE A 379 -12.06 12.32 -22.41
C PHE A 379 -11.17 11.07 -22.56
N ARG A 380 -9.89 11.27 -22.93
CA ARG A 380 -8.85 10.23 -22.99
C ARG A 380 -9.15 9.06 -23.94
N LYS A 381 -9.80 9.33 -25.07
CA LYS A 381 -9.98 8.36 -26.16
C LYS A 381 -8.70 8.21 -26.97
N ILE A 382 -8.41 6.99 -27.43
CA ILE A 382 -7.40 6.75 -28.46
C ILE A 382 -8.08 7.05 -29.81
N LEU A 383 -7.83 8.22 -30.37
CA LEU A 383 -8.56 8.73 -31.55
C LEU A 383 -8.37 7.84 -32.79
N ASN A 384 -7.18 7.27 -32.94
CA ASN A 384 -6.81 6.37 -34.03
C ASN A 384 -6.72 4.90 -33.59
N LEU A 385 -7.54 4.49 -32.60
CA LEU A 385 -7.52 3.13 -32.04
C LEU A 385 -7.57 2.06 -33.14
N ASN A 386 -8.45 2.23 -34.13
CA ASN A 386 -8.59 1.29 -35.22
C ASN A 386 -7.30 1.19 -36.03
N GLU A 387 -6.68 2.31 -36.40
CA GLU A 387 -5.42 2.31 -37.15
C GLU A 387 -4.29 1.64 -36.37
N LEU A 388 -4.21 1.91 -35.05
CA LEU A 388 -3.24 1.30 -34.16
C LEU A 388 -3.41 -0.22 -34.07
N VAL A 389 -4.65 -0.69 -33.89
CA VAL A 389 -4.97 -2.13 -33.84
C VAL A 389 -4.58 -2.79 -35.15
N HIS A 390 -4.98 -2.22 -36.29
CA HIS A 390 -4.65 -2.77 -37.62
C HIS A 390 -3.14 -2.78 -37.86
N ALA A 391 -2.39 -1.77 -37.40
CA ALA A 391 -0.94 -1.74 -37.53
C ALA A 391 -0.27 -2.83 -36.68
N LEU A 392 -0.76 -3.06 -35.46
CA LEU A 392 -0.23 -4.09 -34.57
C LEU A 392 -0.58 -5.51 -35.06
N GLU A 393 -1.78 -5.72 -35.60
CA GLU A 393 -2.22 -7.01 -36.15
C GLU A 393 -1.44 -7.43 -37.40
N LYS A 394 -0.84 -6.49 -38.14
CA LYS A 394 0.06 -6.80 -39.27
C LYS A 394 1.37 -7.46 -38.84
N VAL A 395 1.75 -7.36 -37.57
CA VAL A 395 2.97 -7.99 -37.04
C VAL A 395 2.64 -9.44 -36.64
N PRO A 396 3.17 -10.47 -37.34
CA PRO A 396 2.76 -11.87 -37.09
C PRO A 396 3.04 -12.37 -35.68
N LEU A 397 4.03 -11.75 -35.01
CA LEU A 397 4.41 -12.02 -33.63
C LEU A 397 3.36 -11.55 -32.63
N PHE A 398 2.48 -10.63 -32.98
CA PHE A 398 1.54 -10.04 -32.04
C PHE A 398 0.19 -10.76 -32.04
N LYS A 399 -0.39 -10.86 -30.84
CA LYS A 399 -1.78 -11.24 -30.62
C LYS A 399 -2.45 -10.08 -29.90
N VAL A 400 -3.19 -9.27 -30.67
CA VAL A 400 -3.76 -8.01 -30.21
C VAL A 400 -5.17 -8.24 -29.69
N GLN A 401 -5.53 -7.61 -28.57
CA GLN A 401 -6.90 -7.54 -28.08
C GLN A 401 -7.19 -6.12 -27.57
N VAL A 402 -8.43 -5.67 -27.74
CA VAL A 402 -8.93 -4.40 -27.22
C VAL A 402 -9.94 -4.68 -26.12
N VAL A 403 -9.78 -4.03 -24.97
CA VAL A 403 -10.71 -4.15 -23.84
C VAL A 403 -11.18 -2.74 -23.48
N ASP A 404 -12.49 -2.53 -23.47
CA ASP A 404 -13.10 -1.27 -23.00
C ASP A 404 -13.35 -1.34 -21.49
N TYR A 405 -12.63 -0.52 -20.75
CA TYR A 405 -12.70 -0.43 -19.30
C TYR A 405 -13.55 0.78 -18.88
N LYS A 406 -14.84 0.72 -19.21
CA LYS A 406 -15.83 1.74 -18.81
C LYS A 406 -16.57 1.31 -17.54
N TYR A 407 -16.55 2.17 -16.52
CA TYR A 407 -17.45 2.08 -15.37
C TYR A 407 -18.90 2.26 -15.87
N LYS A 408 -19.78 1.29 -15.62
CA LYS A 408 -21.18 1.33 -16.05
C LYS A 408 -21.96 2.46 -15.37
#